data_AF-A0A933R5B5-F1
#
_entry.id   AF-A0A933R5B5-F1
#
_cell.length_a   1.000
_cell.length_b   1.000
_cell.length_c   1.000
_cell.angle_alpha   90.00
_cell.angle_beta   90.00
_cell.angle_gamma   90.00
#
_symmetry.space_group_name_H-M   'P 1'
#
loop_
_entity.id
_entity.type
_entity.pdbx_description
1 polymer ?
#
loop_
_entity_poly.entity_id
_entity_poly.type
_entity_poly.pdbx_seq_one_letter_code
_entity_poly.pdbx_strand_id
1 'polypeptide(L)'
;MSQSDLMSYAEYGSKEYPVPYMYHFSSGDQHLYFFGSSHTYNPNDEQISKLEAFWAEFEAITKGMQRKVLVEGGMRLVLNSKKEAIETGGEIQYTALLAAQSGIPVESPEPPASHWFQILASRFSKDAVAYYDFARICYQWNQKNVRPAFESYVSNFLESDTRNSGWSDYDFSLEHMKKIHYELFHTVFKEDDKQFFYDIINPTTSFSVINEVSHADDEGIRDTYIFLEIKRHLEEGKSLFIIYGQQHAVILEAALKKLMA
;
A
#
# COMPACT_ATOMS: atom_id res chain seq x y z
N MET A 1 -21.72 -2.22 6.77
CA MET A 1 -20.55 -3.11 6.83
C MET A 1 -19.48 -2.39 7.63
N SER A 2 -19.04 -2.98 8.73
CA SER A 2 -18.02 -2.42 9.64
C SER A 2 -16.64 -2.98 9.32
N GLN A 3 -15.60 -2.24 9.71
CA GLN A 3 -14.18 -2.61 9.66
C GLN A 3 -13.86 -4.00 10.24
N SER A 4 -14.75 -4.55 11.07
CA SER A 4 -14.65 -5.87 11.72
C SER A 4 -14.62 -7.08 10.79
N ASP A 5 -14.85 -6.91 9.48
CA ASP A 5 -14.86 -7.99 8.50
C ASP A 5 -13.52 -8.15 7.74
N LEU A 6 -12.57 -7.25 7.96
CA LEU A 6 -11.21 -7.36 7.41
C LEU A 6 -10.38 -8.35 8.24
N MET A 7 -9.56 -9.15 7.56
CA MET A 7 -8.61 -10.03 8.26
C MET A 7 -7.55 -9.19 8.97
N SER A 8 -7.23 -9.53 10.21
CA SER A 8 -6.11 -8.89 10.90
C SER A 8 -4.76 -9.31 10.33
N TYR A 9 -3.74 -8.46 10.48
CA TYR A 9 -2.37 -8.80 10.09
C TYR A 9 -1.83 -10.03 10.83
N ALA A 10 -2.21 -10.20 12.11
CA ALA A 10 -1.86 -11.38 12.90
C ALA A 10 -2.46 -12.67 12.31
N GLU A 11 -3.73 -12.64 11.88
CA GLU A 11 -4.36 -13.77 11.20
C GLU A 11 -3.72 -14.04 9.84
N TYR A 12 -3.42 -13.00 9.06
CA TYR A 12 -2.70 -13.12 7.79
C TYR A 12 -1.35 -13.83 7.99
N GLY A 13 -0.53 -13.37 8.95
CA GLY A 13 0.79 -13.93 9.22
C GLY A 13 0.79 -15.36 9.76
N SER A 14 -0.36 -15.92 10.13
CA SER A 14 -0.50 -17.28 10.65
C SER A 14 -0.65 -18.36 9.57
N LYS A 15 -0.77 -17.98 8.29
CA LYS A 15 -1.07 -18.89 7.18
C LYS A 15 -0.24 -18.57 5.94
N GLU A 16 -0.02 -19.58 5.10
CA GLU A 16 0.54 -19.40 3.76
C GLU A 16 -0.58 -19.20 2.74
N TYR A 17 -0.31 -18.35 1.74
CA TYR A 17 -1.24 -18.04 0.66
C TYR A 17 -0.54 -18.17 -0.69
N PRO A 18 -1.24 -18.62 -1.76
CA PRO A 18 -0.64 -18.73 -3.08
C PRO A 18 -0.36 -17.34 -3.69
N VAL A 19 0.69 -17.25 -4.51
CA VAL A 19 1.05 -16.03 -5.26
C VAL A 19 1.06 -16.35 -6.76
N PRO A 20 0.31 -15.63 -7.61
CA PRO A 20 -0.66 -14.58 -7.23
C PRO A 20 -1.89 -15.15 -6.51
N TYR A 21 -2.50 -14.32 -5.64
CA TYR A 21 -3.77 -14.61 -4.98
C TYR A 21 -4.91 -13.97 -5.77
N MET A 22 -5.78 -14.77 -6.39
CA MET A 22 -6.77 -14.27 -7.34
C MET A 22 -8.17 -14.73 -6.94
N TYR A 23 -9.15 -13.82 -7.02
CA TYR A 23 -10.55 -14.16 -6.86
C TYR A 23 -11.47 -13.25 -7.69
N HIS A 24 -12.62 -13.81 -8.03
CA HIS A 24 -13.68 -13.14 -8.75
C HIS A 24 -15.01 -13.32 -8.00
N PHE A 25 -15.74 -12.22 -7.80
CA PHE A 25 -17.11 -12.21 -7.30
C PHE A 25 -18.05 -11.52 -8.29
N SER A 26 -19.32 -11.90 -8.29
CA SER A 26 -20.36 -11.29 -9.13
C SER A 26 -21.66 -11.10 -8.36
N SER A 27 -22.30 -9.95 -8.53
CA SER A 27 -23.63 -9.64 -8.02
C SER A 27 -24.43 -8.91 -9.10
N GLY A 28 -25.49 -9.53 -9.61
CA GLY A 28 -26.23 -9.01 -10.77
C GLY A 28 -25.30 -8.76 -11.97
N ASP A 29 -25.31 -7.54 -12.50
CA ASP A 29 -24.49 -7.10 -13.65
C ASP A 29 -23.14 -6.49 -13.23
N GLN A 30 -22.69 -6.71 -11.98
CA GLN A 30 -21.41 -6.22 -11.47
C GLN A 30 -20.45 -7.36 -11.19
N HIS A 31 -19.19 -7.15 -11.57
CA HIS A 31 -18.10 -8.11 -11.39
C HIS A 31 -16.93 -7.43 -10.68
N LEU A 32 -16.34 -8.14 -9.71
CA LEU A 32 -15.11 -7.73 -9.04
C LEU A 32 -14.03 -8.77 -9.27
N TYR A 33 -12.97 -8.39 -9.97
CA TYR A 33 -11.77 -9.18 -10.20
C TYR A 33 -10.65 -8.60 -9.34
N PHE A 34 -10.02 -9.41 -8.49
CA PHE A 34 -8.89 -9.00 -7.67
C PHE A 34 -7.68 -9.88 -7.96
N PHE A 35 -6.58 -9.25 -8.37
CA PHE A 35 -5.29 -9.89 -8.64
C PHE A 35 -4.25 -9.45 -7.60
N GLY A 36 -3.94 -10.34 -6.65
CA GLY A 36 -2.93 -10.16 -5.61
C GLY A 36 -1.54 -10.59 -6.09
N SER A 37 -0.65 -9.66 -6.42
CA SER A 37 0.63 -9.91 -7.09
C SER A 37 1.83 -10.09 -6.13
N SER A 38 2.93 -10.61 -6.67
CA SER A 38 4.27 -10.68 -6.07
C SER A 38 5.16 -9.45 -6.29
N HIS A 39 4.68 -8.41 -6.98
CA HIS A 39 5.48 -7.26 -7.45
C HIS A 39 6.67 -7.64 -8.34
N THR A 40 6.39 -8.30 -9.48
CA THR A 40 7.41 -8.72 -10.44
C THR A 40 7.70 -7.61 -11.46
N TYR A 41 9.00 -7.39 -11.70
CA TYR A 41 9.52 -6.51 -12.76
C TYR A 41 10.06 -7.32 -13.95
N ASN A 42 9.84 -8.63 -13.96
CA ASN A 42 10.30 -9.53 -15.01
C ASN A 42 9.18 -9.78 -16.04
N PRO A 43 9.32 -9.34 -17.31
CA PRO A 43 8.32 -9.58 -18.34
C PRO A 43 8.02 -11.06 -18.65
N ASN A 44 8.95 -11.95 -18.29
CA ASN A 44 8.85 -13.40 -18.51
C ASN A 44 8.39 -14.17 -17.27
N ASP A 45 8.01 -13.48 -16.20
CA ASP A 45 7.45 -14.10 -15.00
C ASP A 45 6.11 -14.77 -15.31
N GLU A 46 5.88 -15.99 -14.82
CA GLU A 46 4.63 -16.73 -15.04
C GLU A 46 3.40 -15.97 -14.50
N GLN A 47 3.59 -15.09 -13.50
CA GLN A 47 2.53 -14.22 -13.00
C GLN A 47 1.98 -13.31 -14.10
N ILE A 48 2.81 -12.86 -15.05
CA ILE A 48 2.36 -11.98 -16.13
C ILE A 48 1.37 -12.70 -17.04
N SER A 49 1.60 -13.97 -17.35
CA SER A 49 0.64 -14.77 -18.14
C SER A 49 -0.66 -15.03 -17.37
N LYS A 50 -0.61 -15.21 -16.04
CA LYS A 50 -1.81 -15.32 -15.20
C LYS A 50 -2.60 -14.01 -15.20
N LEU A 51 -1.92 -12.87 -15.11
CA LEU A 51 -2.52 -11.55 -15.19
C LEU A 51 -3.23 -11.33 -16.53
N GLU A 52 -2.56 -11.65 -17.65
CA GLU A 52 -3.14 -11.52 -18.99
C GLU A 52 -4.41 -12.37 -19.17
N ALA A 53 -4.40 -13.62 -18.66
CA ALA A 53 -5.57 -14.50 -18.72
C ALA A 53 -6.73 -13.95 -17.88
N PHE A 54 -6.45 -13.51 -16.65
CA PHE A 54 -7.45 -12.96 -15.74
C PHE A 54 -8.05 -11.64 -16.26
N TRP A 55 -7.21 -10.80 -16.88
CA TRP A 55 -7.62 -9.58 -17.56
C TRP A 55 -8.52 -9.85 -18.77
N ALA A 56 -8.14 -10.80 -19.63
CA ALA A 56 -8.93 -11.15 -20.82
C ALA A 56 -10.33 -11.66 -20.44
N GLU A 57 -10.44 -12.42 -19.35
CA GLU A 57 -11.72 -12.85 -18.80
C GLU A 57 -12.59 -11.67 -18.35
N PHE A 58 -12.02 -10.76 -17.56
CA PHE A 58 -12.69 -9.53 -17.12
C PHE A 58 -13.20 -8.71 -18.31
N GLU A 59 -12.38 -8.49 -19.34
CA GLU A 59 -12.78 -7.73 -20.53
C GLU A 59 -13.93 -8.37 -21.29
N ALA A 60 -13.89 -9.69 -21.44
CA ALA A 60 -14.93 -10.44 -22.16
C ALA A 60 -16.28 -10.36 -21.44
N ILE A 61 -16.28 -10.55 -20.12
CA ILE A 61 -17.49 -10.57 -19.29
C ILE A 61 -18.08 -9.18 -19.11
N THR A 62 -17.23 -8.17 -18.91
CA THR A 62 -17.69 -6.81 -18.57
C THR A 62 -17.88 -5.91 -19.78
N LYS A 63 -17.83 -6.45 -21.00
CA LYS A 63 -17.98 -5.69 -22.24
C LYS A 63 -19.33 -4.97 -22.28
N GLY A 64 -19.30 -3.64 -22.42
CA GLY A 64 -20.49 -2.79 -22.44
C GLY A 64 -20.99 -2.36 -21.05
N MET A 65 -20.37 -2.84 -19.97
CA MET A 65 -20.65 -2.39 -18.60
C MET A 65 -19.82 -1.15 -18.23
N GLN A 66 -20.20 -0.49 -17.13
CA GLN A 66 -19.32 0.52 -16.52
C GLN A 66 -18.14 -0.18 -15.84
N ARG A 67 -16.92 0.23 -16.20
CA ARG A 67 -15.68 -0.44 -15.75
C ARG A 67 -14.72 0.57 -15.14
N LYS A 68 -13.96 0.13 -14.14
CA LYS A 68 -12.85 0.88 -13.54
C LYS A 68 -11.73 -0.09 -13.17
N VAL A 69 -10.49 0.34 -13.38
CA VAL A 69 -9.31 -0.38 -12.89
C VAL A 69 -8.74 0.34 -11.68
N LEU A 70 -8.46 -0.42 -10.63
CA LEU A 70 -7.84 0.08 -9.40
C LEU A 70 -6.43 -0.48 -9.26
N VAL A 71 -5.45 0.41 -9.09
CA VAL A 71 -4.03 0.06 -9.03
C VAL A 71 -3.36 0.55 -7.75
N GLU A 72 -2.48 -0.28 -7.19
CA GLU A 72 -1.64 0.10 -6.05
C GLU A 72 -0.61 1.18 -6.41
N GLY A 73 -0.25 2.03 -5.44
CA GLY A 73 0.96 2.84 -5.48
C GLY A 73 0.92 4.06 -6.40
N GLY A 74 -0.26 4.67 -6.55
CA GLY A 74 -0.45 5.94 -7.24
C GLY A 74 -0.76 5.84 -8.74
N MET A 75 -1.01 7.01 -9.35
CA MET A 75 -1.30 7.11 -10.78
C MET A 75 -0.09 6.70 -11.60
N ARG A 76 -0.34 5.85 -12.60
CA ARG A 76 0.68 5.25 -13.46
C ARG A 76 0.75 5.99 -14.81
N LEU A 77 1.95 6.09 -15.38
CA LEU A 77 2.14 6.66 -16.71
C LEU A 77 1.65 5.65 -17.76
N VAL A 78 0.98 6.08 -18.82
CA VAL A 78 0.66 5.14 -19.90
C VAL A 78 1.88 4.99 -20.81
N LEU A 79 2.50 3.80 -20.76
CA LEU A 79 3.69 3.45 -21.54
C LEU A 79 3.31 2.75 -22.85
N ASN A 80 4.26 2.55 -23.76
CA ASN A 80 3.93 2.14 -25.12
C ASN A 80 4.00 0.63 -25.37
N SER A 81 4.63 -0.13 -24.46
CA SER A 81 4.79 -1.57 -24.63
C SER A 81 4.72 -2.35 -23.32
N LYS A 82 4.33 -3.63 -23.42
CA LYS A 82 4.33 -4.58 -22.29
C LYS A 82 5.69 -4.62 -21.59
N LYS A 83 6.76 -4.78 -22.36
CA LYS A 83 8.12 -4.89 -21.82
C LYS A 83 8.52 -3.64 -21.04
N GLU A 84 8.36 -2.46 -21.64
CA GLU A 84 8.67 -1.17 -21.02
C GLU A 84 7.83 -0.96 -19.75
N ALA A 85 6.54 -1.28 -19.79
CA ALA A 85 5.65 -1.15 -18.64
C ALA A 85 6.11 -2.01 -17.46
N ILE A 86 6.40 -3.30 -17.71
CA ILE A 86 6.83 -4.23 -16.66
C ILE A 86 8.21 -3.87 -16.12
N GLU A 87 9.17 -3.53 -16.98
CA GLU A 87 10.52 -3.17 -16.54
C GLU A 87 10.56 -1.85 -15.75
N THR A 88 9.65 -0.91 -16.06
CA THR A 88 9.61 0.41 -15.40
C THR A 88 8.82 0.40 -14.09
N GLY A 89 7.68 -0.28 -14.06
CA GLY A 89 6.75 -0.21 -12.93
C GLY A 89 6.04 -1.52 -12.60
N GLY A 90 6.59 -2.64 -13.04
CA GLY A 90 6.10 -3.98 -12.74
C GLY A 90 4.74 -4.31 -13.36
N GLU A 91 4.11 -5.35 -12.83
CA GLU A 91 2.79 -5.80 -13.27
C GLU A 91 1.69 -4.76 -13.07
N ILE A 92 1.84 -3.87 -12.08
CA ILE A 92 0.87 -2.79 -11.81
C ILE A 92 0.86 -1.79 -12.96
N GLN A 93 2.05 -1.36 -13.41
CA GLN A 93 2.21 -0.46 -14.54
C GLN A 93 1.75 -1.11 -15.85
N TYR A 94 1.94 -2.44 -15.98
CA TYR A 94 1.41 -3.17 -17.12
C TYR A 94 -0.13 -3.26 -17.11
N THR A 95 -0.74 -3.43 -15.94
CA THR A 95 -2.21 -3.41 -15.81
C THR A 95 -2.79 -2.04 -16.21
N ALA A 96 -2.12 -0.95 -15.84
CA ALA A 96 -2.51 0.39 -16.29
C ALA A 96 -2.41 0.56 -17.82
N LEU A 97 -1.41 -0.06 -18.45
CA LEU A 97 -1.31 -0.12 -19.91
C LEU A 97 -2.48 -0.89 -20.55
N LEU A 98 -2.80 -2.08 -20.02
CA LEU A 98 -3.94 -2.88 -20.48
C LEU A 98 -5.25 -2.09 -20.38
N ALA A 99 -5.49 -1.44 -19.24
CA ALA A 99 -6.66 -0.58 -19.04
C ALA A 99 -6.75 0.55 -20.07
N ALA A 100 -5.63 1.23 -20.34
CA ALA A 100 -5.58 2.29 -21.34
C ALA A 100 -5.89 1.79 -22.76
N GLN A 101 -5.36 0.61 -23.15
CA GLN A 101 -5.65 -0.03 -24.43
C GLN A 101 -7.13 -0.37 -24.60
N SER A 102 -7.81 -0.71 -23.50
CA SER A 102 -9.23 -1.06 -23.47
C SER A 102 -10.16 0.14 -23.23
N GLY A 103 -9.61 1.35 -23.12
CA GLY A 103 -10.36 2.58 -22.83
C GLY A 103 -11.04 2.57 -21.45
N ILE A 104 -10.46 1.87 -20.48
CA ILE A 104 -10.99 1.75 -19.11
C ILE A 104 -10.25 2.73 -18.20
N PRO A 105 -10.95 3.59 -17.43
CA PRO A 105 -10.31 4.53 -16.52
C PRO A 105 -9.57 3.79 -15.39
N VAL A 106 -8.40 4.31 -15.05
CA VAL A 106 -7.55 3.84 -13.94
C VAL A 106 -7.61 4.82 -12.79
N GLU A 107 -7.59 4.30 -11.56
CA GLU A 107 -7.52 5.07 -10.32
C GLU A 107 -6.64 4.33 -9.31
N SER A 108 -5.99 5.05 -8.40
CA SER A 108 -5.27 4.45 -7.28
C SER A 108 -6.02 4.78 -5.98
N PRO A 109 -6.75 3.81 -5.38
CA PRO A 109 -7.56 4.03 -4.19
C PRO A 109 -6.72 4.00 -2.90
N GLU A 110 -5.56 4.66 -2.92
CA GLU A 110 -4.70 4.79 -1.75
C GLU A 110 -5.17 5.94 -0.86
N PRO A 111 -5.06 5.81 0.48
CA PRO A 111 -5.25 6.96 1.34
C PRO A 111 -4.22 8.04 0.97
N PRO A 112 -4.62 9.31 0.90
CA PRO A 112 -3.64 10.38 0.83
C PRO A 112 -2.79 10.35 2.11
N ALA A 113 -1.50 10.68 2.01
CA ALA A 113 -0.60 10.62 3.17
C ALA A 113 -1.14 11.41 4.37
N SER A 114 -1.78 12.56 4.13
CA SER A 114 -2.43 13.36 5.16
C SER A 114 -3.49 12.60 5.95
N HIS A 115 -4.23 11.69 5.33
CA HIS A 115 -5.22 10.85 6.01
C HIS A 115 -4.56 9.93 7.03
N TRP A 116 -3.45 9.29 6.64
CA TRP A 116 -2.66 8.43 7.52
C TRP A 116 -2.09 9.21 8.72
N PHE A 117 -1.44 10.35 8.46
CA PHE A 117 -0.91 11.23 9.51
C PHE A 117 -2.02 11.71 10.47
N GLN A 118 -3.18 12.10 9.95
CA GLN A 118 -4.31 12.57 10.76
C GLN A 118 -4.91 11.47 11.63
N ILE A 119 -5.07 10.24 11.11
CA ILE A 119 -5.60 9.12 11.90
C ILE A 119 -4.65 8.82 13.05
N LEU A 120 -3.35 8.68 12.78
CA LEU A 120 -2.39 8.36 13.84
C LEU A 120 -2.25 9.51 14.85
N ALA A 121 -2.22 10.77 14.41
CA ALA A 121 -2.14 11.92 15.32
C ALA A 121 -3.42 12.20 16.12
N SER A 122 -4.54 11.53 15.80
CA SER A 122 -5.71 11.53 16.68
C SER A 122 -5.51 10.67 17.95
N ARG A 123 -4.52 9.76 17.92
CA ARG A 123 -4.19 8.80 19.00
C ARG A 123 -2.84 9.09 19.66
N PHE A 124 -1.89 9.63 18.90
CA PHE A 124 -0.50 9.83 19.31
C PHE A 124 -0.05 11.27 19.08
N SER A 125 1.08 11.68 19.68
CA SER A 125 1.67 12.98 19.40
C SER A 125 2.21 13.04 17.96
N LYS A 126 2.24 14.24 17.36
CA LYS A 126 2.87 14.45 16.05
C LYS A 126 4.32 13.95 16.04
N ASP A 127 5.06 14.16 17.13
CA ASP A 127 6.44 13.67 17.29
C ASP A 127 6.55 12.16 17.18
N ALA A 128 5.69 11.40 17.88
CA ALA A 128 5.70 9.95 17.82
C ALA A 128 5.37 9.43 16.42
N VAL A 129 4.39 10.04 15.74
CA VAL A 129 3.98 9.64 14.38
C VAL A 129 5.04 9.99 13.34
N ALA A 130 5.58 11.21 13.36
CA ALA A 130 6.63 11.61 12.43
C ALA A 130 7.90 10.77 12.65
N TYR A 131 8.27 10.50 13.90
CA TYR A 131 9.42 9.68 14.20
C TYR A 131 9.21 8.21 13.82
N TYR A 132 8.00 7.66 13.97
CA TYR A 132 7.67 6.33 13.47
C TYR A 132 7.92 6.23 11.95
N ASP A 133 7.42 7.19 11.16
CA ASP A 133 7.64 7.16 9.71
C ASP A 133 9.12 7.30 9.35
N PHE A 134 9.82 8.23 10.01
CA PHE A 134 11.27 8.38 9.89
C PHE A 134 12.04 7.10 10.22
N ALA A 135 11.67 6.38 11.29
CA ALA A 135 12.29 5.13 11.69
C ALA A 135 12.10 4.03 10.63
N ARG A 136 10.92 3.97 9.99
CA ARG A 136 10.67 3.04 8.87
C ARG A 136 11.58 3.33 7.69
N ILE A 137 11.79 4.61 7.36
CA ILE A 137 12.69 5.04 6.29
C ILE A 137 14.14 4.68 6.63
N CYS A 138 14.57 4.86 7.89
CA CYS A 138 15.90 4.44 8.35
C CYS A 138 16.09 2.92 8.23
N TYR A 139 15.10 2.12 8.62
CA TYR A 139 15.13 0.68 8.43
C TYR A 139 15.21 0.29 6.95
N GLN A 140 14.39 0.92 6.10
CA GLN A 140 14.39 0.71 4.65
C GLN A 140 15.76 1.02 4.04
N TRP A 141 16.39 2.13 4.44
CA TRP A 141 17.75 2.49 4.00
C TRP A 141 18.75 1.40 4.39
N ASN A 142 18.65 0.87 5.62
CA ASN A 142 19.51 -0.20 6.12
C ASN A 142 19.36 -1.53 5.35
N GLN A 143 18.23 -1.76 4.69
CA GLN A 143 17.93 -2.95 3.89
C GLN A 143 18.52 -2.91 2.47
N LYS A 144 19.02 -1.76 2.00
CA LYS A 144 19.58 -1.65 0.65
C LYS A 144 20.96 -2.31 0.57
N ASN A 145 21.17 -3.09 -0.49
CA ASN A 145 22.47 -3.69 -0.82
C ASN A 145 23.54 -2.63 -1.11
N VAL A 146 23.15 -1.56 -1.81
CA VAL A 146 23.98 -0.36 -2.03
C VAL A 146 23.24 0.82 -1.41
N ARG A 147 23.81 1.37 -0.33
CA ARG A 147 23.20 2.46 0.42
C ARG A 147 23.57 3.80 -0.22
N PRO A 148 22.58 4.63 -0.63
CA PRO A 148 22.85 6.02 -0.97
C PRO A 148 23.30 6.80 0.27
N ALA A 149 23.82 8.02 0.08
CA ALA A 149 24.14 8.92 1.19
C ALA A 149 22.90 9.12 2.09
N PHE A 150 23.05 8.84 3.38
CA PHE A 150 21.93 8.78 4.33
C PHE A 150 21.10 10.07 4.35
N GLU A 151 21.75 11.22 4.58
CA GLU A 151 21.07 12.51 4.68
C GLU A 151 20.26 12.86 3.42
N SER A 152 20.84 12.66 2.24
CA SER A 152 20.13 12.91 0.97
C SER A 152 18.96 11.95 0.79
N TYR A 153 19.12 10.69 1.21
CA TYR A 153 18.06 9.70 1.14
C TYR A 153 16.87 10.10 2.03
N VAL A 154 17.10 10.35 3.32
CA VAL A 154 16.01 10.64 4.27
C VAL A 154 15.39 12.01 4.05
N SER A 155 16.18 13.02 3.62
CA SER A 155 15.65 14.37 3.39
C SER A 155 14.57 14.39 2.32
N ASN A 156 14.69 13.56 1.27
CA ASN A 156 13.65 13.46 0.23
C ASN A 156 12.29 12.99 0.80
N PHE A 157 12.32 12.07 1.78
CA PHE A 157 11.10 11.60 2.45
C PHE A 157 10.57 12.65 3.41
N LEU A 158 11.42 13.23 4.26
CA LEU A 158 11.01 14.28 5.21
C LEU A 158 10.41 15.51 4.51
N GLU A 159 10.94 15.88 3.35
CA GLU A 159 10.35 16.91 2.49
C GLU A 159 9.00 16.49 1.91
N SER A 160 8.84 15.21 1.55
CA SER A 160 7.55 14.65 1.14
C SER A 160 6.54 14.72 2.27
N ASP A 161 6.93 14.36 3.49
CA ASP A 161 6.07 14.41 4.68
C ASP A 161 5.65 15.83 5.00
N THR A 162 6.58 16.78 4.87
CA THR A 162 6.28 18.23 4.99
C THR A 162 5.18 18.66 4.01
N ARG A 163 5.25 18.20 2.75
CA ARG A 163 4.28 18.58 1.71
C ARG A 163 2.94 17.85 1.86
N ASN A 164 2.96 16.59 2.31
CA ASN A 164 1.84 15.68 2.14
C ASN A 164 1.13 15.31 3.45
N SER A 165 1.71 15.57 4.63
CA SER A 165 1.08 15.29 5.94
C SER A 165 -0.10 16.20 6.27
N GLY A 166 -0.12 17.42 5.70
CA GLY A 166 -1.05 18.48 6.10
C GLY A 166 -0.65 19.19 7.41
N TRP A 167 0.55 18.95 7.95
CA TRP A 167 1.07 19.66 9.13
C TRP A 167 2.01 20.80 8.73
N SER A 168 1.43 21.91 8.28
CA SER A 168 2.19 23.07 7.81
C SER A 168 3.06 23.75 8.88
N ASP A 169 2.80 23.47 10.15
CA ASP A 169 3.46 24.06 11.32
C ASP A 169 4.45 23.10 12.01
N TYR A 170 4.68 21.91 11.44
CA TYR A 170 5.51 20.88 12.04
C TYR A 170 6.90 20.82 11.38
N ASP A 171 7.94 20.65 12.20
CA ASP A 171 9.32 20.54 11.75
C ASP A 171 9.67 19.08 11.43
N PHE A 172 9.73 18.72 10.15
CA PHE A 172 10.18 17.39 9.71
C PHE A 172 11.70 17.31 9.50
N SER A 173 12.50 18.30 9.90
CA SER A 173 13.95 18.27 9.67
C SER A 173 14.63 17.07 10.33
N LEU A 174 15.73 16.60 9.72
CA LEU A 174 16.54 15.52 10.29
C LEU A 174 17.05 15.86 11.70
N GLU A 175 17.37 17.13 11.97
CA GLU A 175 17.79 17.58 13.29
C GLU A 175 16.67 17.46 14.32
N HIS A 176 15.42 17.77 13.93
CA HIS A 176 14.29 17.53 14.81
C HIS A 176 14.06 16.03 15.06
N MET A 177 14.19 15.19 14.05
CA MET A 177 14.08 13.72 14.22
C MET A 177 15.15 13.17 15.17
N LYS A 178 16.39 13.66 15.10
CA LYS A 178 17.47 13.31 16.04
C LYS A 178 17.17 13.77 17.46
N LYS A 179 16.52 14.94 17.63
CA LYS A 179 16.07 15.44 18.93
C LYS A 179 14.99 14.53 19.52
N ILE A 180 13.97 14.17 18.74
CA ILE A 180 12.91 13.24 19.16
C ILE A 180 13.51 11.88 19.54
N HIS A 181 14.49 11.36 18.77
CA HIS A 181 15.22 10.14 19.12
C HIS A 181 15.82 10.21 20.53
N TYR A 182 16.55 11.28 20.83
CA TYR A 182 17.17 11.43 22.15
C TYR A 182 16.15 11.55 23.27
N GLU A 183 15.03 12.25 23.03
CA GLU A 183 13.94 12.41 24.00
C GLU A 183 13.23 11.08 24.28
N LEU A 184 13.01 10.24 23.26
CA LEU A 184 12.34 8.96 23.40
C LEU A 184 13.23 7.85 23.97
N PHE A 185 14.51 7.80 23.59
CA PHE A 185 15.38 6.65 23.85
C PHE A 185 16.60 6.96 24.72
N HIS A 186 16.88 8.23 25.00
CA HIS A 186 18.04 8.69 25.76
C HIS A 186 19.39 8.20 25.21
N THR A 187 19.44 8.01 23.89
CA THR A 187 20.63 7.58 23.14
C THR A 187 20.97 8.56 22.03
N VAL A 188 22.22 8.52 21.55
CA VAL A 188 22.62 9.25 20.34
C VAL A 188 22.10 8.49 19.12
N PHE A 189 21.47 9.22 18.20
CA PHE A 189 21.01 8.68 16.93
C PHE A 189 22.15 8.05 16.13
N LYS A 190 21.94 6.83 15.63
CA LYS A 190 22.85 6.10 14.75
C LYS A 190 22.08 5.58 13.53
N GLU A 191 22.37 6.15 12.37
CA GLU A 191 21.68 5.83 11.11
C GLU A 191 21.82 4.36 10.67
N ASP A 192 22.90 3.69 11.05
CA ASP A 192 23.24 2.33 10.65
C ASP A 192 22.79 1.25 11.66
N ASP A 193 22.08 1.64 12.73
CA ASP A 193 21.56 0.71 13.73
C ASP A 193 20.28 0.00 13.23
N LYS A 194 20.49 -0.90 12.27
CA LYS A 194 19.42 -1.67 11.63
C LYS A 194 18.52 -2.40 12.63
N GLN A 195 19.12 -3.03 13.65
CA GLN A 195 18.37 -3.84 14.60
C GLN A 195 17.49 -2.96 15.48
N PHE A 196 18.03 -1.85 15.97
CA PHE A 196 17.23 -0.87 16.71
C PHE A 196 16.01 -0.40 15.91
N PHE A 197 16.20 0.03 14.65
CA PHE A 197 15.06 0.48 13.85
C PHE A 197 14.04 -0.62 13.59
N TYR A 198 14.49 -1.86 13.37
CA TYR A 198 13.59 -3.01 13.28
C TYR A 198 12.77 -3.20 14.56
N ASP A 199 13.42 -3.16 15.73
CA ASP A 199 12.77 -3.46 17.00
C ASP A 199 11.69 -2.43 17.37
N ILE A 200 11.91 -1.14 17.06
CA ILE A 200 10.95 -0.06 17.39
C ILE A 200 9.80 0.09 16.38
N ILE A 201 9.97 -0.36 15.14
CA ILE A 201 8.88 -0.38 14.14
C ILE A 201 8.18 -1.73 14.07
N ASN A 202 8.57 -2.69 14.91
CA ASN A 202 7.91 -3.98 14.96
C ASN A 202 6.58 -3.86 15.75
N PRO A 203 5.43 -4.11 15.13
CA PRO A 203 4.11 -3.97 15.76
C PRO A 203 3.80 -5.08 16.77
N THR A 204 4.64 -6.12 16.84
CA THR A 204 4.50 -7.24 17.78
C THR A 204 5.28 -7.05 19.08
N THR A 205 6.10 -6.01 19.18
CA THR A 205 6.85 -5.66 20.39
C THR A 205 6.19 -4.45 21.08
N SER A 206 6.58 -4.17 22.33
CA SER A 206 6.00 -3.08 23.14
C SER A 206 7.09 -2.29 23.89
N PHE A 207 8.23 -2.08 23.22
CA PHE A 207 9.40 -1.43 23.81
C PHE A 207 9.21 0.09 23.98
N SER A 208 8.46 0.73 23.09
CA SER A 208 8.30 2.18 23.06
C SER A 208 6.95 2.61 22.50
N VAL A 209 6.62 3.90 22.64
CA VAL A 209 5.46 4.52 21.98
C VAL A 209 5.49 4.35 20.46
N ILE A 210 6.68 4.19 19.85
CA ILE A 210 6.81 3.94 18.41
C ILE A 210 6.25 2.57 18.03
N ASN A 211 6.38 1.58 18.92
CA ASN A 211 5.73 0.28 18.71
C ASN A 211 4.21 0.38 18.81
N GLU A 212 3.69 1.24 19.68
CA GLU A 212 2.24 1.49 19.77
C GLU A 212 1.70 2.19 18.51
N VAL A 213 2.45 3.16 17.96
CA VAL A 213 2.11 3.78 16.68
C VAL A 213 2.15 2.73 15.56
N SER A 214 3.18 1.90 15.53
CA SER A 214 3.30 0.80 14.56
C SER A 214 2.14 -0.19 14.67
N HIS A 215 1.77 -0.58 15.89
CA HIS A 215 0.62 -1.46 16.13
C HIS A 215 -0.68 -0.84 15.60
N ALA A 216 -0.90 0.45 15.86
CA ALA A 216 -2.09 1.16 15.38
C ALA A 216 -2.12 1.33 13.85
N ASP A 217 -0.96 1.46 13.21
CA ASP A 217 -0.84 1.45 11.74
C ASP A 217 -1.23 0.08 11.16
N ASP A 218 -0.75 -0.99 11.80
CA ASP A 218 -1.04 -2.40 11.49
C ASP A 218 -2.49 -2.82 11.80
N GLU A 219 -3.30 -1.98 12.47
CA GLU A 219 -4.75 -2.20 12.64
C GLU A 219 -5.54 -2.01 11.31
N GLY A 220 -4.86 -1.85 10.19
CA GLY A 220 -5.45 -1.90 8.85
C GLY A 220 -6.02 -0.56 8.39
N ILE A 221 -5.38 0.56 8.75
CA ILE A 221 -5.78 1.90 8.30
C ILE A 221 -5.86 1.94 6.76
N ARG A 222 -4.79 1.47 6.09
CA ARG A 222 -4.69 1.46 4.63
C ARG A 222 -5.72 0.54 3.99
N ASP A 223 -5.83 -0.71 4.47
CA ASP A 223 -6.81 -1.67 3.94
C ASP A 223 -8.25 -1.21 4.13
N THR A 224 -8.55 -0.57 5.26
CA THR A 224 -9.88 -0.01 5.52
C THR A 224 -10.21 1.07 4.50
N TYR A 225 -9.26 1.97 4.19
CA TYR A 225 -9.47 2.99 3.17
C TYR A 225 -9.68 2.38 1.78
N ILE A 226 -8.82 1.44 1.38
CA ILE A 226 -8.92 0.74 0.10
C ILE A 226 -10.29 0.03 -0.03
N PHE A 227 -10.73 -0.67 1.02
CA PHE A 227 -12.04 -1.31 1.07
C PHE A 227 -13.19 -0.32 0.84
N LEU A 228 -13.14 0.84 1.51
CA LEU A 228 -14.17 1.87 1.39
C LEU A 228 -14.24 2.47 -0.03
N GLU A 229 -13.09 2.66 -0.69
CA GLU A 229 -13.04 3.12 -2.08
C GLU A 229 -13.55 2.05 -3.06
N ILE A 230 -13.21 0.78 -2.86
CA ILE A 230 -13.78 -0.34 -3.63
C ILE A 230 -15.30 -0.36 -3.47
N LYS A 231 -15.78 -0.25 -2.22
CA LYS A 231 -17.21 -0.21 -1.90
C LYS A 231 -17.91 0.96 -2.59
N ARG A 232 -17.34 2.16 -2.55
CA ARG A 232 -17.86 3.34 -3.23
C ARG A 232 -18.05 3.09 -4.73
N HIS A 233 -17.04 2.52 -5.39
CA HIS A 233 -17.14 2.24 -6.82
C HIS A 233 -18.15 1.15 -7.18
N LEU A 234 -18.29 0.12 -6.34
CA LEU A 234 -19.34 -0.87 -6.50
C LEU A 234 -20.73 -0.23 -6.31
N GLU A 235 -20.91 0.64 -5.33
CA GLU A 235 -22.18 1.38 -5.12
C GLU A 235 -22.51 2.33 -6.30
N GLU A 236 -21.50 2.79 -7.05
CA GLU A 236 -21.64 3.54 -8.30
C GLU A 236 -22.00 2.65 -9.52
N GLY A 237 -22.17 1.33 -9.34
CA GLY A 237 -22.57 0.40 -10.40
C GLY A 237 -21.42 -0.05 -11.31
N LYS A 238 -20.16 0.10 -10.87
CA LYS A 238 -18.99 -0.27 -11.67
C LYS A 238 -18.62 -1.74 -11.47
N SER A 239 -18.14 -2.37 -12.54
CA SER A 239 -17.34 -3.60 -12.49
C SER A 239 -15.87 -3.23 -12.36
N LEU A 240 -15.15 -3.93 -11.49
CA LEU A 240 -13.80 -3.57 -11.05
C LEU A 240 -12.79 -4.64 -11.44
N PHE A 241 -11.65 -4.19 -11.95
CA PHE A 241 -10.42 -4.96 -11.99
C PHE A 241 -9.41 -4.32 -11.04
N ILE A 242 -8.94 -5.07 -10.06
CA ILE A 242 -8.12 -4.55 -8.97
C ILE A 242 -6.78 -5.29 -8.99
N ILE A 243 -5.68 -4.55 -8.93
CA ILE A 243 -4.34 -5.12 -8.77
C ILE A 243 -3.59 -4.45 -7.63
N TYR A 244 -3.19 -5.27 -6.68
CA TYR A 244 -2.47 -4.91 -5.46
C TYR A 244 -1.52 -6.06 -5.09
N GLY A 245 -0.60 -5.82 -4.16
CA GLY A 245 0.17 -6.89 -3.53
C GLY A 245 -0.73 -7.96 -2.92
N GLN A 246 -0.26 -9.20 -2.95
CA GLN A 246 -0.99 -10.39 -2.49
C GLN A 246 -1.66 -10.22 -1.12
N GLN A 247 -0.98 -9.57 -0.18
CA GLN A 247 -1.46 -9.36 1.18
C GLN A 247 -2.81 -8.62 1.21
N HIS A 248 -2.95 -7.53 0.46
CA HIS A 248 -4.19 -6.74 0.39
C HIS A 248 -5.33 -7.58 -0.18
N ALA A 249 -5.07 -8.40 -1.21
CA ALA A 249 -6.07 -9.28 -1.78
C ALA A 249 -6.64 -10.23 -0.71
N VAL A 250 -5.77 -10.86 0.09
CA VAL A 250 -6.15 -11.80 1.15
C VAL A 250 -6.92 -11.09 2.27
N ILE A 251 -6.43 -9.94 2.74
CA ILE A 251 -7.04 -9.21 3.86
C ILE A 251 -8.47 -8.77 3.53
N LEU A 252 -8.70 -8.36 2.28
CA LEU A 252 -9.97 -7.79 1.83
C LEU A 252 -11.01 -8.84 1.40
N GLU A 253 -10.61 -10.08 1.08
CA GLU A 253 -11.46 -11.06 0.41
C GLU A 253 -12.78 -11.31 1.13
N ALA A 254 -12.74 -11.56 2.45
CA ALA A 254 -13.93 -11.91 3.22
C ALA A 254 -14.97 -10.78 3.24
N ALA A 255 -14.51 -9.54 3.38
CA ALA A 255 -15.37 -8.36 3.36
C ALA A 255 -15.92 -8.08 1.94
N LEU A 256 -15.10 -8.23 0.90
CA LEU A 256 -15.53 -8.05 -0.48
C LEU A 256 -16.51 -9.13 -0.93
N LYS A 257 -16.34 -10.37 -0.48
CA LYS A 257 -17.28 -11.46 -0.73
C LYS A 257 -18.67 -11.16 -0.17
N LYS A 258 -18.73 -10.63 1.07
CA LYS A 258 -19.99 -10.22 1.71
C LYS A 258 -20.64 -9.05 0.98
N LEU A 259 -19.84 -8.10 0.49
CA LEU A 259 -20.31 -6.95 -0.26
C LEU A 259 -20.90 -7.34 -1.63
N MET A 260 -20.41 -8.43 -2.23
CA MET A 260 -20.84 -8.95 -3.53
C MET A 260 -21.86 -10.11 -3.42
N ALA A 261 -22.33 -10.45 -2.23
CA ALA A 261 -23.34 -11.48 -1.99
C ALA A 261 -24.76 -10.89 -2.03
#